data_AF-W2Q1F5-F1
#
_entry.id   AF-W2Q1F5-F1
#
_cell.length_a   1.000
_cell.length_b   1.000
_cell.length_c   1.000
_cell.angle_alpha   90.00
_cell.angle_beta   90.00
_cell.angle_gamma   90.00
#
_symmetry.space_group_name_H-M   'P 1'
#
loop_
_entity.id
_entity.type
_entity.pdbx_description
1 polymer ?
#
loop_
_entity_poly.entity_id
_entity_poly.type
_entity_poly.pdbx_seq_one_letter_code
_entity_poly.pdbx_strand_id
1 'polypeptide(L)'
;MEDASSAATGTLLPWVRQKASTRYTWLEWIVNGNLPLSFVEMESTRRYTKLPPVSTKTLRENMESLTKAVEVHVGNEMPDKFGLMLDGWTHGSEHYLAVFGCYETRAGPSIIGIPAIFFDKELSNCIFLVGDNCAVNMRLARLMGVPLVGCASHRLNLAVRTQLDPHEKDLEQVQSLMKRLRTLTQAAKLRLKTPLRPKLRQQTRWGSTYAMLARYFELREFINVNDEELVELMPSPAANRRLKALLNEMSDVESISKKLQSEGLNLLDARDLLDGLLEIKPSFTNYIAPTADIVHSPDFESGVVKVLGGHESDLSRAEKEALRPFRQMTSRSRSPEEDPTKLGFADRILKRRKVQAETSAYVMLSAIPPTSNKVERLFSMARMIMRYERNRLSPLMLEMLLFLKINSSYWDVTTVDAVI
;
A
#
# COMPACT_ATOMS: atom_id res chain seq x y z
N MET A 1 -15.87 -39.01 22.03
CA MET A 1 -15.31 -38.19 23.11
C MET A 1 -14.10 -37.51 22.51
N GLU A 2 -14.29 -36.28 22.04
CA GLU A 2 -13.24 -35.48 21.42
C GLU A 2 -12.59 -34.63 22.51
N ASP A 3 -11.28 -34.75 22.66
CA ASP A 3 -10.52 -34.06 23.70
C ASP A 3 -10.34 -32.57 23.35
N ALA A 4 -10.74 -31.74 24.30
CA ALA A 4 -10.68 -30.29 24.26
C ALA A 4 -9.34 -29.78 24.82
N SER A 5 -8.83 -28.67 24.26
CA SER A 5 -7.73 -27.91 24.84
C SER A 5 -8.26 -26.59 25.39
N SER A 6 -8.13 -26.37 26.69
CA SER A 6 -8.41 -25.09 27.35
C SER A 6 -7.10 -24.32 27.57
N ALA A 7 -6.90 -23.26 26.79
CA ALA A 7 -5.89 -22.26 27.11
C ALA A 7 -6.58 -21.10 27.84
N ALA A 8 -6.29 -20.96 29.13
CA ALA A 8 -6.91 -20.01 30.04
C ALA A 8 -6.21 -18.65 30.02
N THR A 9 -6.90 -17.62 29.54
CA THR A 9 -6.95 -16.28 30.17
C THR A 9 -8.16 -15.51 29.66
N GLY A 10 -8.84 -14.78 30.55
CA GLY A 10 -10.22 -14.34 30.37
C GLY A 10 -10.46 -13.40 29.19
N THR A 11 -11.19 -13.91 28.22
CA THR A 11 -12.32 -13.31 27.49
C THR A 11 -13.08 -14.53 26.94
N LEU A 12 -14.41 -14.52 26.82
CA LEU A 12 -15.18 -15.64 26.26
C LEU A 12 -14.68 -15.98 24.84
N LEU A 13 -13.70 -16.88 24.73
CA LEU A 13 -13.24 -17.41 23.46
C LEU A 13 -14.35 -18.35 22.95
N PRO A 14 -14.82 -18.19 21.70
CA PRO A 14 -15.72 -19.15 21.09
C PRO A 14 -15.14 -20.56 21.22
N TRP A 15 -15.99 -21.54 21.54
CA TRP A 15 -15.60 -22.95 21.51
C TRP A 15 -15.29 -23.31 20.05
N VAL A 16 -14.03 -23.60 19.73
CA VAL A 16 -13.61 -23.91 18.36
C VAL A 16 -13.15 -25.36 18.26
N ARG A 17 -13.62 -26.06 17.22
CA ARG A 17 -13.27 -27.47 16.99
C ARG A 17 -11.77 -27.63 16.76
N GLN A 18 -11.17 -28.66 17.35
CA GLN A 18 -9.73 -28.96 17.20
C GLN A 18 -9.30 -29.13 15.74
N LYS A 19 -10.20 -29.67 14.90
CA LYS A 19 -10.03 -29.76 13.45
C LYS A 19 -9.83 -28.37 12.82
N ALA A 20 -10.67 -27.40 13.18
CA ALA A 20 -10.58 -26.03 12.67
C ALA A 20 -9.30 -25.33 13.13
N SER A 21 -8.94 -25.47 14.42
CA SER A 21 -7.65 -24.98 14.94
C SER A 21 -6.45 -25.53 14.14
N THR A 22 -6.48 -26.83 13.84
CA THR A 22 -5.44 -27.47 13.01
C THR A 22 -5.40 -26.89 11.59
N ARG A 23 -6.57 -26.69 10.95
CA ARG A 23 -6.63 -26.14 9.59
C ARG A 23 -6.20 -24.68 9.55
N TYR A 24 -6.59 -23.88 10.54
CA TYR A 24 -6.16 -22.49 10.69
C TYR A 24 -4.63 -22.40 10.76
N THR A 25 -3.97 -23.19 11.61
CA THR A 25 -2.51 -23.16 11.72
C THR A 25 -1.82 -23.54 10.40
N TRP A 26 -2.33 -24.54 9.68
CA TRP A 26 -1.81 -24.89 8.35
C TRP A 26 -1.99 -23.75 7.34
N LEU A 27 -3.15 -23.11 7.30
CA LEU A 27 -3.42 -21.98 6.41
C LEU A 27 -2.53 -20.78 6.75
N GLU A 28 -2.36 -20.45 8.02
CA GLU A 28 -1.48 -19.39 8.51
C GLU A 28 -0.03 -19.60 8.06
N TRP A 29 0.51 -20.81 8.22
CA TRP A 29 1.87 -21.13 7.77
C TRP A 29 2.06 -20.96 6.25
N ILE A 30 1.06 -21.34 5.47
CA ILE A 30 1.13 -21.32 4.00
C ILE A 30 0.92 -19.90 3.44
N VAL A 31 -0.09 -19.20 3.95
CA VAL A 31 -0.48 -17.86 3.51
C VAL A 31 0.46 -16.82 4.11
N ASN A 32 0.62 -16.79 5.44
CA ASN A 32 1.41 -15.77 6.12
C ASN A 32 2.91 -16.09 6.07
N GLY A 33 3.28 -17.36 6.20
CA GLY A 33 4.67 -17.83 6.12
C GLY A 33 5.24 -17.98 4.71
N ASN A 34 4.44 -17.79 3.65
CA ASN A 34 4.85 -17.98 2.25
C ASN A 34 5.41 -19.37 1.92
N LEU A 35 5.03 -20.41 2.68
CA LEU A 35 5.54 -21.78 2.51
C LEU A 35 4.84 -22.51 1.35
N PRO A 36 5.55 -23.30 0.52
CA PRO A 36 4.93 -23.97 -0.64
C PRO A 36 3.76 -24.86 -0.22
N LEU A 37 2.74 -25.03 -1.08
CA LEU A 37 1.56 -25.85 -0.74
C LEU A 37 1.93 -27.29 -0.36
N SER A 38 2.97 -27.85 -1.00
CA SER A 38 3.52 -29.17 -0.71
C SER A 38 4.12 -29.30 0.70
N PHE A 39 4.35 -28.19 1.40
CA PHE A 39 4.93 -28.18 2.74
C PHE A 39 4.13 -29.02 3.74
N VAL A 40 2.80 -29.09 3.59
CA VAL A 40 1.91 -29.90 4.46
C VAL A 40 2.08 -31.41 4.23
N GLU A 41 2.67 -31.81 3.10
CA GLU A 41 2.91 -33.20 2.72
C GLU A 41 4.39 -33.60 2.83
N MET A 42 5.30 -32.66 3.07
CA MET A 42 6.72 -32.94 3.26
C MET A 42 6.94 -33.86 4.47
N GLU A 43 7.71 -34.93 4.26
CA GLU A 43 7.97 -35.95 5.29
C GLU A 43 8.66 -35.34 6.52
N SER A 44 9.64 -34.45 6.32
CA SER A 44 10.31 -33.73 7.41
C SER A 44 9.33 -32.88 8.20
N THR A 45 8.44 -32.14 7.54
CA THR A 45 7.41 -31.35 8.22
C THR A 45 6.51 -32.25 9.07
N ARG A 46 6.02 -33.35 8.51
CA ARG A 46 5.16 -34.32 9.22
C ARG A 46 5.87 -34.97 10.41
N ARG A 47 7.18 -35.20 10.32
CA ARG A 47 7.99 -35.78 11.39
C ARG A 47 8.15 -34.83 12.58
N TYR A 48 8.25 -33.52 12.34
CA TYR A 48 8.58 -32.55 13.38
C TYR A 48 7.39 -31.71 13.86
N THR A 49 6.28 -31.68 13.13
CA THR A 49 5.06 -30.98 13.56
C THR A 49 4.20 -31.84 14.48
N LYS A 50 3.48 -31.20 15.41
CA LYS A 50 2.42 -31.83 16.20
C LYS A 50 1.03 -31.71 15.55
N LEU A 51 0.94 -31.00 14.42
CA LEU A 51 -0.33 -30.80 13.72
C LEU A 51 -0.75 -32.10 13.02
N PRO A 52 -2.03 -32.52 13.14
CA PRO A 52 -2.57 -33.60 12.34
C PRO A 52 -2.32 -33.36 10.83
N PRO A 53 -1.95 -34.42 10.08
CA PRO A 53 -1.56 -34.28 8.69
C PRO A 53 -2.73 -33.81 7.81
N VAL A 54 -2.37 -33.04 6.79
CA VAL A 54 -3.27 -32.51 5.75
C VAL A 54 -2.71 -32.87 4.39
N SER A 55 -3.59 -33.09 3.41
CA SER A 55 -3.19 -33.21 2.01
C SER A 55 -3.19 -31.83 1.34
N THR A 56 -2.38 -31.67 0.31
CA THR A 56 -2.38 -30.45 -0.52
C THR A 56 -3.78 -30.19 -1.10
N LYS A 57 -4.52 -31.26 -1.45
CA LYS A 57 -5.89 -31.16 -1.95
C LYS A 57 -6.83 -30.54 -0.91
N THR A 58 -6.86 -31.10 0.30
CA THR A 58 -7.70 -30.57 1.39
C THR A 58 -7.31 -29.15 1.78
N LEU A 59 -6.02 -28.80 1.74
CA LEU A 59 -5.58 -27.43 2.00
C LEU A 59 -6.15 -26.45 0.96
N ARG A 60 -6.19 -26.82 -0.32
CA ARG A 60 -6.79 -26.00 -1.39
C ARG A 60 -8.28 -25.83 -1.18
N GLU A 61 -9.01 -26.90 -0.87
CA GLU A 61 -10.45 -26.84 -0.58
C GLU A 61 -10.73 -25.91 0.62
N ASN A 62 -9.94 -26.01 1.69
CA ASN A 62 -10.07 -25.10 2.83
C ASN A 62 -9.79 -23.64 2.44
N MET A 63 -8.80 -23.41 1.57
CA MET A 63 -8.43 -22.07 1.10
C MET A 63 -9.53 -21.46 0.23
N GLU A 64 -10.16 -22.26 -0.64
CA GLU A 64 -11.31 -21.85 -1.44
C GLU A 64 -12.51 -21.48 -0.55
N SER A 65 -12.86 -22.34 0.42
CA SER A 65 -13.94 -22.07 1.36
C SER A 65 -13.67 -20.84 2.24
N LEU A 66 -12.44 -20.70 2.72
CA LEU A 66 -12.03 -19.53 3.51
C LEU A 66 -12.06 -18.26 2.69
N THR A 67 -11.58 -18.31 1.43
CA THR A 67 -11.63 -17.19 0.50
C THR A 67 -13.08 -16.72 0.39
N LYS A 68 -14.02 -17.59 0.02
CA LYS A 68 -15.45 -17.25 -0.09
C LYS A 68 -16.03 -16.62 1.19
N ALA A 69 -15.65 -17.11 2.37
CA ALA A 69 -16.10 -16.52 3.62
C ALA A 69 -15.56 -15.10 3.84
N VAL A 70 -14.28 -14.87 3.53
CA VAL A 70 -13.67 -13.54 3.61
C VAL A 70 -14.28 -12.61 2.56
N GLU A 71 -14.56 -13.08 1.34
CA GLU A 71 -15.27 -12.31 0.31
C GLU A 71 -16.65 -11.84 0.79
N VAL A 72 -17.44 -12.73 1.41
CA VAL A 72 -18.75 -12.38 1.98
C VAL A 72 -18.60 -11.37 3.11
N HIS A 73 -17.61 -11.54 3.99
CA HIS A 73 -17.39 -10.60 5.09
C HIS A 73 -17.03 -9.20 4.58
N VAL A 74 -16.11 -9.11 3.62
CA VAL A 74 -15.71 -7.86 2.98
C VAL A 74 -16.90 -7.23 2.24
N GLY A 75 -17.66 -8.01 1.47
CA GLY A 75 -18.84 -7.53 0.74
C GLY A 75 -19.92 -6.92 1.65
N ASN A 76 -20.11 -7.51 2.83
CA ASN A 76 -21.05 -7.01 3.85
C ASN A 76 -20.55 -5.74 4.56
N GLU A 77 -19.24 -5.59 4.75
CA GLU A 77 -18.64 -4.39 5.36
C GLU A 77 -18.65 -3.21 4.38
N MET A 78 -18.37 -3.50 3.10
CA MET A 78 -18.15 -2.50 2.08
C MET A 78 -19.44 -1.70 1.81
N PRO A 79 -19.40 -0.37 1.90
CA PRO A 79 -20.56 0.47 1.63
C PRO A 79 -20.96 0.43 0.16
N ASP A 80 -22.15 0.95 -0.15
CA ASP A 80 -22.62 1.03 -1.54
C ASP A 80 -21.69 1.89 -2.38
N LYS A 81 -21.36 3.10 -1.92
CA LYS A 81 -20.39 3.97 -2.57
C LYS A 81 -18.98 3.66 -2.09
N PHE A 82 -18.04 3.54 -3.01
CA PHE A 82 -16.63 3.30 -2.72
C PHE A 82 -15.73 3.89 -3.81
N GLY A 83 -14.42 3.91 -3.58
CA GLY A 83 -13.43 4.14 -4.63
C GLY A 83 -12.59 2.90 -4.88
N LEU A 84 -11.86 2.90 -5.99
CA LEU A 84 -10.92 1.84 -6.34
C LEU A 84 -9.51 2.36 -6.47
N MET A 85 -8.57 1.66 -5.87
CA MET A 85 -7.14 1.89 -6.07
C MET A 85 -6.57 0.74 -6.92
N LEU A 86 -6.00 1.10 -8.07
CA LEU A 86 -5.63 0.17 -9.13
C LEU A 86 -4.22 0.43 -9.64
N ASP A 87 -3.50 -0.65 -9.95
CA ASP A 87 -2.28 -0.58 -10.75
C ASP A 87 -2.05 -1.89 -11.49
N GLY A 88 -1.25 -1.85 -12.55
CA GLY A 88 -0.91 -3.00 -13.40
C GLY A 88 0.54 -3.44 -13.22
N TRP A 89 0.76 -4.76 -13.27
CA TRP A 89 2.10 -5.35 -13.27
C TRP A 89 2.24 -6.45 -14.31
N THR A 90 3.28 -6.33 -15.14
CA THR A 90 3.65 -7.36 -16.12
C THR A 90 4.72 -8.29 -15.56
N HIS A 91 4.50 -9.60 -15.67
CA HIS A 91 5.47 -10.62 -15.33
C HIS A 91 5.49 -11.74 -16.38
N GLY A 92 6.62 -11.91 -17.07
CA GLY A 92 6.70 -12.84 -18.18
C GLY A 92 5.74 -12.43 -19.30
N SER A 93 4.87 -13.36 -19.71
CA SER A 93 3.83 -13.15 -20.72
C SER A 93 2.47 -12.70 -20.14
N GLU A 94 2.37 -12.55 -18.82
CA GLU A 94 1.09 -12.27 -18.16
C GLU A 94 1.03 -10.84 -17.62
N HIS A 95 -0.16 -10.25 -17.70
CA HIS A 95 -0.49 -8.96 -17.13
C HIS A 95 -1.43 -9.14 -15.95
N TYR A 96 -1.01 -8.66 -14.79
CA TYR A 96 -1.76 -8.70 -13.55
C TYR A 96 -2.33 -7.31 -13.25
N LEU A 97 -3.58 -7.26 -12.81
CA LEU A 97 -4.22 -6.08 -12.28
C LEU A 97 -4.44 -6.29 -10.79
N ALA A 98 -3.96 -5.36 -9.98
CA ALA A 98 -4.26 -5.35 -8.56
C ALA A 98 -5.35 -4.32 -8.27
N VAL A 99 -6.32 -4.72 -7.48
CA VAL A 99 -7.51 -3.94 -7.16
C VAL A 99 -7.68 -3.85 -5.66
N PHE A 100 -7.87 -2.64 -5.14
CA PHE A 100 -8.24 -2.39 -3.76
C PHE A 100 -9.49 -1.53 -3.69
N GLY A 101 -10.43 -1.88 -2.83
CA GLY A 101 -11.54 -1.01 -2.43
C GLY A 101 -11.07 0.03 -1.43
N CYS A 102 -11.52 1.27 -1.58
CA CYS A 102 -11.22 2.38 -0.68
C CYS A 102 -12.54 2.99 -0.20
N TYR A 103 -12.76 2.99 1.11
CA TYR A 103 -14.01 3.50 1.70
C TYR A 103 -13.82 3.85 3.18
N GLU A 104 -14.82 4.50 3.77
CA GLU A 104 -14.78 4.93 5.16
C GLU A 104 -15.64 4.01 6.04
N THR A 105 -15.08 3.58 7.18
CA THR A 105 -15.78 2.82 8.22
C THR A 105 -15.95 3.67 9.46
N ARG A 106 -16.66 3.16 10.48
CA ARG A 106 -16.74 3.83 11.79
C ARG A 106 -15.38 3.97 12.48
N ALA A 107 -14.40 3.13 12.13
CA ALA A 107 -13.04 3.18 12.66
C ALA A 107 -12.12 4.11 11.84
N GLY A 108 -12.61 4.68 10.73
CA GLY A 108 -11.86 5.52 9.82
C GLY A 108 -11.68 4.90 8.42
N PRO A 109 -10.76 5.45 7.61
CA PRO A 109 -10.43 4.94 6.27
C PRO A 109 -10.07 3.46 6.28
N SER A 110 -10.66 2.70 5.35
CA SER A 110 -10.36 1.31 5.09
C SER A 110 -9.93 1.10 3.64
N ILE A 111 -8.91 0.27 3.45
CA ILE A 111 -8.39 -0.12 2.15
C ILE A 111 -8.20 -1.64 2.14
N ILE A 112 -8.98 -2.32 1.31
CA ILE A 112 -9.06 -3.79 1.28
C ILE A 112 -8.72 -4.28 -0.11
N GLY A 113 -7.91 -5.33 -0.21
CA GLY A 113 -7.65 -5.94 -1.51
C GLY A 113 -8.84 -6.77 -1.95
N ILE A 114 -9.30 -6.58 -3.18
CA ILE A 114 -10.48 -7.25 -3.71
C ILE A 114 -10.10 -8.03 -4.97
N PRO A 115 -10.68 -9.22 -5.19
CA PRO A 115 -10.56 -9.95 -6.45
C PRO A 115 -11.25 -9.15 -7.56
N ALA A 116 -10.97 -9.49 -8.82
CA ALA A 116 -11.49 -8.77 -9.98
C ALA A 116 -13.03 -8.82 -10.11
N ILE A 117 -13.69 -9.72 -9.37
CA ILE A 117 -15.15 -9.84 -9.28
C ILE A 117 -15.59 -9.06 -8.03
N PHE A 118 -16.08 -7.85 -8.25
CA PHE A 118 -16.60 -6.98 -7.20
C PHE A 118 -17.71 -7.70 -6.42
N PHE A 119 -17.53 -7.82 -5.10
CA PHE A 119 -18.37 -8.57 -4.14
C PHE A 119 -19.85 -8.17 -4.14
N ASP A 120 -20.59 -8.56 -5.18
CA ASP A 120 -21.97 -8.12 -5.45
C ASP A 120 -22.13 -6.59 -5.45
N LYS A 121 -21.03 -5.86 -5.73
CA LYS A 121 -21.02 -4.40 -5.87
C LYS A 121 -21.00 -4.03 -7.34
N GLU A 122 -21.93 -3.16 -7.73
CA GLU A 122 -21.92 -2.61 -9.08
C GLU A 122 -20.79 -1.59 -9.25
N LEU A 123 -20.09 -1.66 -10.39
CA LEU A 123 -19.10 -0.67 -10.80
C LEU A 123 -19.67 0.75 -10.88
N SER A 124 -20.98 0.88 -11.10
CA SER A 124 -21.73 2.14 -11.10
C SER A 124 -21.64 2.89 -9.77
N ASN A 125 -21.37 2.19 -8.67
CA ASN A 125 -21.23 2.79 -7.35
C ASN A 125 -19.78 3.19 -7.00
N CYS A 126 -18.82 2.90 -7.87
CA CYS A 126 -17.48 3.44 -7.75
C CYS A 126 -17.51 4.94 -8.06
N ILE A 127 -17.03 5.79 -7.14
CA ILE A 127 -17.11 7.26 -7.29
C ILE A 127 -15.75 7.96 -7.42
N PHE A 128 -14.64 7.22 -7.33
CA PHE A 128 -13.28 7.71 -7.66
C PHE A 128 -12.32 6.56 -7.94
N LEU A 129 -11.25 6.87 -8.69
CA LEU A 129 -10.11 5.99 -8.89
C LEU A 129 -8.84 6.58 -8.27
N VAL A 130 -7.95 5.73 -7.78
CA VAL A 130 -6.58 6.07 -7.39
C VAL A 130 -5.62 5.18 -8.14
N GLY A 131 -4.59 5.77 -8.74
CA GLY A 131 -3.60 5.01 -9.51
C GLY A 131 -2.48 5.91 -9.98
N ASP A 132 -1.50 5.34 -10.67
CA ASP A 132 -0.57 6.18 -11.41
C ASP A 132 -1.26 6.88 -12.59
N ASN A 133 -0.61 7.90 -13.14
CA ASN A 133 -1.16 8.68 -14.27
C ASN A 133 -0.92 7.97 -15.62
N CYS A 134 -0.88 6.64 -15.64
CA CYS A 134 -0.74 5.87 -16.87
C CYS A 134 -1.98 6.03 -17.78
N ALA A 135 -1.78 5.95 -19.10
CA ALA A 135 -2.83 6.11 -20.09
C ALA A 135 -4.03 5.18 -19.88
N VAL A 136 -3.80 3.95 -19.40
CA VAL A 136 -4.85 2.97 -19.11
C VAL A 136 -5.74 3.44 -17.96
N ASN A 137 -5.16 3.90 -16.85
CA ASN A 137 -5.89 4.40 -15.69
C ASN A 137 -6.68 5.67 -16.03
N MET A 138 -6.07 6.59 -16.78
CA MET A 138 -6.76 7.79 -17.28
C MET A 138 -7.93 7.43 -18.20
N ARG A 139 -7.75 6.44 -19.10
CA ARG A 139 -8.82 6.00 -19.99
C ARG A 139 -9.96 5.33 -19.21
N LEU A 140 -9.63 4.50 -18.23
CA LEU A 140 -10.61 3.84 -17.36
C LEU A 140 -11.46 4.86 -16.60
N ALA A 141 -10.82 5.87 -15.97
CA ALA A 141 -11.51 6.94 -15.25
C ALA A 141 -12.51 7.68 -16.15
N ARG A 142 -12.10 7.99 -17.40
CA ARG A 142 -12.99 8.64 -18.39
C ARG A 142 -14.15 7.76 -18.82
N LEU A 143 -13.92 6.45 -19.00
CA LEU A 143 -14.98 5.50 -19.35
C LEU A 143 -15.99 5.33 -18.21
N MET A 144 -15.52 5.37 -16.97
CA MET A 144 -16.36 5.29 -15.77
C MET A 144 -17.03 6.62 -15.42
N GLY A 145 -16.53 7.75 -15.94
CA GLY A 145 -17.03 9.09 -15.61
C GLY A 145 -16.71 9.54 -14.18
N VAL A 146 -15.62 9.03 -13.60
CA VAL A 146 -15.21 9.30 -12.20
C VAL A 146 -13.87 10.02 -12.16
N PRO A 147 -13.58 10.81 -11.11
CA PRO A 147 -12.27 11.44 -10.95
C PRO A 147 -11.17 10.40 -10.72
N LEU A 148 -10.00 10.66 -11.29
CA LEU A 148 -8.75 9.94 -11.02
C LEU A 148 -7.84 10.80 -10.14
N VAL A 149 -7.42 10.25 -9.02
CA VAL A 149 -6.36 10.78 -8.16
C VAL A 149 -5.05 10.09 -8.52
N GLY A 150 -4.10 10.90 -8.99
CA GLY A 150 -2.78 10.39 -9.37
C GLY A 150 -1.91 10.13 -8.14
N CYS A 151 -1.12 9.05 -8.19
CA CYS A 151 -0.22 8.69 -7.11
C CYS A 151 0.84 9.77 -6.85
N ALA A 152 0.81 10.40 -5.66
CA ALA A 152 1.77 11.43 -5.24
C ALA A 152 3.22 10.92 -5.26
N SER A 153 3.46 9.67 -4.84
CA SER A 153 4.80 9.06 -4.90
C SER A 153 5.29 8.89 -6.34
N HIS A 154 4.40 8.58 -7.28
CA HIS A 154 4.75 8.49 -8.71
C HIS A 154 5.09 9.86 -9.28
N ARG A 155 4.27 10.87 -9.02
CA ARG A 155 4.51 12.27 -9.43
C ARG A 155 5.86 12.79 -8.91
N LEU A 156 6.14 12.54 -7.63
CA LEU A 156 7.43 12.89 -7.02
C LEU A 156 8.60 12.15 -7.71
N ASN A 157 8.46 10.84 -7.97
CA ASN A 157 9.49 10.07 -8.67
C ASN A 157 9.78 10.61 -10.08
N LEU A 158 8.78 11.13 -10.81
CA LEU A 158 8.99 11.78 -12.10
C LEU A 158 9.81 13.06 -11.98
N ALA A 159 9.49 13.91 -11.00
CA ALA A 159 10.24 15.14 -10.74
C ALA A 159 11.72 14.86 -10.41
N VAL A 160 11.95 13.86 -9.56
CA VAL A 160 13.30 13.46 -9.15
C VAL A 160 14.10 12.91 -10.31
N ARG A 161 13.50 12.16 -11.25
CA ARG A 161 14.22 11.64 -12.42
C ARG A 161 14.86 12.76 -13.23
N THR A 162 14.11 13.80 -13.55
CA THR A 162 14.62 14.98 -14.27
C THR A 162 15.77 15.65 -13.54
N GLN A 163 15.75 15.67 -12.20
CA GLN A 163 16.85 16.18 -11.40
C GLN A 163 18.09 15.26 -11.40
N LEU A 164 17.91 13.95 -11.52
CA LEU A 164 19.01 12.97 -11.53
C LEU A 164 19.71 12.86 -12.89
N ASP A 165 19.02 13.18 -14.00
CA ASP A 165 19.52 13.03 -15.37
C ASP A 165 20.93 13.63 -15.60
N PRO A 166 21.27 14.85 -15.12
CA PRO A 166 22.61 15.42 -15.29
C PRO A 166 23.73 14.60 -14.60
N HIS A 167 23.37 13.80 -13.60
CA HIS A 167 24.31 13.02 -12.78
C HIS A 167 24.42 11.55 -13.20
N GLU A 168 23.70 11.13 -14.24
CA GLU A 168 23.55 9.72 -14.58
C GLU A 168 24.88 8.99 -14.84
N LYS A 169 25.86 9.67 -15.45
CA LYS A 169 27.22 9.12 -15.65
C LYS A 169 27.93 8.82 -14.33
N ASP A 170 27.91 9.78 -13.40
CA ASP A 170 28.53 9.63 -12.08
C ASP A 170 27.80 8.53 -11.27
N LEU A 171 26.46 8.46 -11.41
CA LEU A 171 25.64 7.43 -10.76
C LEU A 171 25.90 6.02 -11.29
N GLU A 172 26.06 5.85 -12.61
CA GLU A 172 26.37 4.53 -13.20
C GLU A 172 27.78 4.07 -12.83
N GLN A 173 28.72 5.00 -12.68
CA GLN A 173 30.06 4.67 -12.17
C GLN A 173 29.98 4.12 -10.73
N VAL A 174 29.21 4.77 -9.84
CA VAL A 174 28.95 4.24 -8.50
C VAL A 174 28.26 2.88 -8.57
N GLN A 175 27.23 2.71 -9.40
CA GLN A 175 26.53 1.44 -9.56
C GLN A 175 27.49 0.31 -9.99
N SER A 176 28.42 0.59 -10.89
CA SER A 176 29.43 -0.37 -11.36
C SER A 176 30.40 -0.77 -10.25
N LEU A 177 30.90 0.20 -9.48
CA LEU A 177 31.68 -0.07 -8.27
C LEU A 177 30.91 -0.92 -7.26
N MET A 178 29.64 -0.57 -6.99
CA MET A 178 28.79 -1.28 -6.04
C MET A 178 28.49 -2.71 -6.49
N LYS A 179 28.36 -2.97 -7.80
CA LYS A 179 28.28 -4.32 -8.37
C LYS A 179 29.58 -5.10 -8.12
N ARG A 180 30.75 -4.49 -8.34
CA ARG A 180 32.05 -5.15 -8.08
C ARG A 180 32.23 -5.50 -6.60
N LEU A 181 31.87 -4.60 -5.69
CA LEU A 181 31.93 -4.84 -4.25
C LEU A 181 30.98 -5.96 -3.77
N ARG A 182 29.96 -6.34 -4.56
CA ARG A 182 29.06 -7.46 -4.25
C ARG A 182 29.61 -8.83 -4.68
N THR A 183 30.67 -8.88 -5.49
CA THR A 183 31.29 -10.14 -5.90
C THR A 183 31.87 -10.88 -4.69
N LEU A 184 31.90 -12.22 -4.75
CA LEU A 184 32.26 -13.06 -3.60
C LEU A 184 33.58 -12.62 -2.93
N THR A 185 34.62 -12.42 -3.73
CA THR A 185 35.96 -12.04 -3.27
C THR A 185 35.97 -10.66 -2.62
N GLN A 186 35.39 -9.65 -3.28
CA GLN A 186 35.40 -8.28 -2.75
C GLN A 186 34.46 -8.14 -1.55
N ALA A 187 33.33 -8.83 -1.55
CA ALA A 187 32.42 -8.88 -0.41
C ALA A 187 33.08 -9.56 0.80
N ALA A 188 33.89 -10.60 0.60
CA ALA A 188 34.64 -11.24 1.69
C ALA A 188 35.67 -10.27 2.30
N LYS A 189 36.46 -9.59 1.45
CA LYS A 189 37.42 -8.55 1.89
C LYS A 189 36.72 -7.42 2.64
N LEU A 190 35.56 -6.95 2.15
CA LEU A 190 34.81 -5.86 2.77
C LEU A 190 34.23 -6.24 4.14
N ARG A 191 33.74 -7.48 4.29
CA ARG A 191 33.20 -8.00 5.56
C ARG A 191 34.23 -8.06 6.69
N LEU A 192 35.52 -8.16 6.37
CA LEU A 192 36.60 -8.08 7.35
C LEU A 192 36.77 -6.67 7.93
N LYS A 193 36.30 -5.63 7.23
CA LYS A 193 36.45 -4.23 7.61
C LYS A 193 35.16 -3.62 8.16
N THR A 194 34.00 -4.03 7.66
CA THR A 194 32.71 -3.45 8.04
C THR A 194 31.55 -4.45 7.87
N PRO A 195 30.52 -4.42 8.74
CA PRO A 195 29.30 -5.20 8.54
C PRO A 195 28.43 -4.67 7.39
N LEU A 196 28.70 -3.46 6.89
CA LEU A 196 27.91 -2.83 5.83
C LEU A 196 28.04 -3.59 4.51
N ARG A 197 26.93 -3.65 3.77
CA ARG A 197 26.85 -4.32 2.45
C ARG A 197 26.54 -3.33 1.34
N PRO A 198 27.11 -3.48 0.13
CA PRO A 198 26.75 -2.60 -0.98
C PRO A 198 25.26 -2.75 -1.35
N LYS A 199 24.62 -1.62 -1.67
CA LYS A 199 23.26 -1.56 -2.21
C LYS A 199 23.34 -1.21 -3.69
N LEU A 200 22.47 -1.81 -4.52
CA LEU A 200 22.35 -1.46 -5.93
C LEU A 200 21.12 -0.60 -6.16
N ARG A 201 21.22 0.36 -7.08
CA ARG A 201 20.04 1.10 -7.55
C ARG A 201 19.19 0.25 -8.51
N GLN A 202 17.89 0.50 -8.47
CA GLN A 202 16.89 0.10 -9.44
C GLN A 202 16.51 1.34 -10.24
N GLN A 203 16.67 1.30 -11.55
CA GLN A 203 16.51 2.47 -12.42
C GLN A 203 15.10 3.09 -12.35
N THR A 204 14.08 2.27 -12.09
CA THR A 204 12.70 2.74 -11.99
C THR A 204 12.34 3.40 -10.66
N ARG A 205 13.16 3.24 -9.61
CA ARG A 205 12.85 3.66 -8.23
C ARG A 205 13.96 4.54 -7.65
N TRP A 206 13.74 5.85 -7.65
CA TRP A 206 14.76 6.82 -7.25
C TRP A 206 15.29 6.63 -5.81
N GLY A 207 14.45 6.20 -4.85
CA GLY A 207 14.89 5.97 -3.45
C GLY A 207 16.00 4.91 -3.33
N SER A 208 16.08 3.98 -4.29
CA SER A 208 17.20 3.03 -4.36
C SER A 208 18.51 3.68 -4.81
N THR A 209 18.44 4.72 -5.65
CA THR A 209 19.60 5.56 -6.03
C THR A 209 20.10 6.34 -4.82
N TYR A 210 19.20 6.96 -4.05
CA TYR A 210 19.55 7.63 -2.80
C TYR A 210 20.22 6.66 -1.81
N ALA A 211 19.61 5.49 -1.59
CA ALA A 211 20.15 4.48 -0.69
C ALA A 211 21.51 3.91 -1.15
N MET A 212 21.74 3.78 -2.47
CA MET A 212 23.03 3.40 -3.03
C MET A 212 24.09 4.46 -2.76
N LEU A 213 23.78 5.74 -3.02
CA LEU A 213 24.72 6.84 -2.78
C LEU A 213 25.06 7.00 -1.31
N ALA A 214 24.07 6.98 -0.42
CA ALA A 214 24.30 7.01 1.02
C ALA A 214 25.24 5.86 1.44
N ARG A 215 24.95 4.63 0.98
CA ARG A 215 25.79 3.46 1.27
C ARG A 215 27.19 3.56 0.66
N TYR A 216 27.32 4.14 -0.53
CA TYR A 216 28.63 4.36 -1.16
C TYR A 216 29.51 5.25 -0.28
N PHE A 217 28.99 6.37 0.22
CA PHE A 217 29.76 7.27 1.10
C PHE A 217 30.10 6.64 2.46
N GLU A 218 29.22 5.78 3.01
CA GLU A 218 29.54 4.98 4.20
C GLU A 218 30.63 3.94 3.94
N LEU A 219 30.67 3.34 2.74
CA LEU A 219 31.65 2.30 2.40
C LEU A 219 33.01 2.86 1.96
N ARG A 220 33.05 4.11 1.50
CA ARG A 220 34.19 4.71 0.78
C ARG A 220 35.52 4.58 1.53
N GLU A 221 35.52 4.72 2.85
CA GLU A 221 36.73 4.61 3.67
C GLU A 221 37.27 3.17 3.80
N PHE A 222 36.43 2.17 3.57
CA PHE A 222 36.79 0.75 3.69
C PHE A 222 37.29 0.14 2.36
N ILE A 223 37.06 0.84 1.23
CA ILE A 223 37.46 0.38 -0.11
C ILE A 223 38.99 0.41 -0.23
N ASN A 224 39.57 -0.69 -0.71
CA ASN A 224 41.02 -0.77 -0.92
C ASN A 224 41.42 0.05 -2.15
N VAL A 225 42.09 1.18 -1.93
CA VAL A 225 42.59 2.08 -2.98
C VAL A 225 43.82 1.55 -3.72
N ASN A 226 44.38 0.41 -3.29
CA ASN A 226 45.52 -0.24 -3.96
C ASN A 226 45.08 -1.40 -4.87
N ASP A 227 43.78 -1.70 -4.95
CA ASP A 227 43.23 -2.73 -5.84
C ASP A 227 42.96 -2.08 -7.21
N GLU A 228 43.81 -2.33 -8.20
CA GLU A 228 43.80 -1.67 -9.52
C GLU A 228 42.41 -1.68 -10.17
N GLU A 229 41.70 -2.81 -10.10
CA GLU A 229 40.36 -2.94 -10.65
C GLU A 229 39.32 -2.08 -9.92
N LEU A 230 39.49 -1.82 -8.61
CA LEU A 230 38.60 -0.93 -7.87
C LEU A 230 38.92 0.53 -8.15
N VAL A 231 40.20 0.87 -8.33
CA VAL A 231 40.65 2.24 -8.63
C VAL A 231 40.03 2.75 -9.92
N GLU A 232 39.97 1.93 -10.97
CA GLU A 232 39.33 2.30 -12.24
C GLU A 232 37.83 2.59 -12.09
N LEU A 233 37.15 1.91 -11.16
CA LEU A 233 35.73 2.08 -10.89
C LEU A 233 35.44 3.20 -9.88
N MET A 234 36.46 3.76 -9.22
CA MET A 234 36.26 4.82 -8.23
C MET A 234 35.88 6.14 -8.90
N PRO A 235 34.78 6.79 -8.48
CA PRO A 235 34.47 8.13 -8.93
C PRO A 235 35.62 9.12 -8.63
N SER A 236 35.89 10.00 -9.58
CA SER A 236 36.91 11.05 -9.41
C SER A 236 36.61 11.95 -8.19
N PRO A 237 37.60 12.67 -7.63
CA PRO A 237 37.35 13.62 -6.55
C PRO A 237 36.33 14.71 -6.90
N ALA A 238 36.25 15.10 -8.19
CA ALA A 238 35.23 16.03 -8.66
C ALA A 238 33.83 15.40 -8.69
N ALA A 239 33.71 14.17 -9.21
CA ALA A 239 32.45 13.41 -9.20
C ALA A 239 31.96 13.17 -7.78
N ASN A 240 32.84 12.81 -6.85
CA ASN A 240 32.51 12.64 -5.44
C ASN A 240 31.93 13.90 -4.79
N ARG A 241 32.49 15.08 -5.11
CA ARG A 241 31.95 16.35 -4.61
C ARG A 241 30.55 16.62 -5.16
N ARG A 242 30.33 16.41 -6.46
CA ARG A 242 28.99 16.54 -7.08
C ARG A 242 27.98 15.57 -6.49
N LEU A 243 28.34 14.30 -6.35
CA LEU A 243 27.47 13.26 -5.79
C LEU A 243 27.16 13.48 -4.30
N LYS A 244 28.11 14.02 -3.53
CA LYS A 244 27.87 14.35 -2.12
C LYS A 244 26.93 15.54 -1.98
N ALA A 245 27.09 16.56 -2.81
CA ALA A 245 26.17 17.69 -2.88
C ALA A 245 24.76 17.20 -3.26
N LEU A 246 24.64 16.39 -4.31
CA LEU A 246 23.37 15.77 -4.73
C LEU A 246 22.73 14.96 -3.59
N LEU A 247 23.49 14.13 -2.89
CA LEU A 247 22.97 13.32 -1.78
C LEU A 247 22.36 14.21 -0.69
N ASN A 248 23.03 15.31 -0.33
CA ASN A 248 22.53 16.24 0.67
C ASN A 248 21.29 16.99 0.16
N GLU A 249 21.29 17.41 -1.10
CA GLU A 249 20.16 18.12 -1.72
C GLU A 249 18.88 17.27 -1.83
N MET A 250 19.03 15.94 -1.80
CA MET A 250 17.95 14.97 -1.93
C MET A 250 17.45 14.44 -0.58
N SER A 251 18.03 14.85 0.55
CA SER A 251 17.65 14.33 1.88
C SER A 251 16.20 14.64 2.24
N ASP A 252 15.76 15.87 1.97
CA ASP A 252 14.39 16.31 2.29
C ASP A 252 13.37 15.61 1.38
N VAL A 253 13.72 15.45 0.11
CA VAL A 253 12.94 14.67 -0.85
C VAL A 253 12.77 13.23 -0.39
N GLU A 254 13.83 12.62 0.17
CA GLU A 254 13.80 11.23 0.66
C GLU A 254 12.93 11.11 1.92
N SER A 255 13.00 12.11 2.80
CA SER A 255 12.15 12.20 3.98
C SER A 255 10.67 12.24 3.59
N ILE A 256 10.31 13.12 2.66
CA ILE A 256 8.93 13.27 2.17
C ILE A 256 8.46 12.01 1.45
N SER A 257 9.30 11.43 0.59
CA SER A 257 8.98 10.17 -0.11
C SER A 257 8.71 9.01 0.85
N LYS A 258 9.51 8.88 1.93
CA LYS A 258 9.24 7.89 2.99
C LYS A 258 7.96 8.18 3.73
N LYS A 259 7.68 9.45 4.03
CA LYS A 259 6.43 9.85 4.70
C LYS A 259 5.23 9.50 3.83
N LEU A 260 5.25 9.81 2.53
CA LEU A 260 4.20 9.44 1.56
C LEU A 260 3.96 7.93 1.44
N GLN A 261 4.94 7.10 1.82
CA GLN A 261 4.80 5.65 1.89
C GLN A 261 4.19 5.17 3.22
N SER A 262 4.04 6.01 4.23
CA SER A 262 3.38 5.62 5.50
C SER A 262 1.88 5.40 5.32
N GLU A 263 1.29 4.57 6.19
CA GLU A 263 -0.15 4.34 6.19
C GLU A 263 -0.88 5.47 6.93
N GLY A 264 -2.15 5.71 6.54
CA GLY A 264 -3.03 6.67 7.21
C GLY A 264 -2.92 8.12 6.74
N LEU A 265 -2.10 8.41 5.73
CA LEU A 265 -2.10 9.74 5.10
C LEU A 265 -3.34 9.94 4.22
N ASN A 266 -3.93 11.13 4.30
CA ASN A 266 -4.97 11.59 3.39
C ASN A 266 -4.40 12.55 2.34
N LEU A 267 -5.27 13.08 1.46
CA LEU A 267 -4.87 14.01 0.40
C LEU A 267 -4.37 15.37 0.91
N LEU A 268 -4.90 15.87 2.03
CA LEU A 268 -4.41 17.11 2.66
C LEU A 268 -2.97 16.92 3.17
N ASP A 269 -2.71 15.84 3.91
CA ASP A 269 -1.36 15.57 4.43
C ASP A 269 -0.33 15.48 3.30
N ALA A 270 -0.70 14.80 2.20
CA ALA A 270 0.17 14.70 1.03
C ALA A 270 0.37 16.05 0.34
N ARG A 271 -0.67 16.89 0.29
CA ARG A 271 -0.59 18.24 -0.28
C ARG A 271 0.34 19.13 0.53
N ASP A 272 0.20 19.16 1.85
CA ASP A 272 1.05 19.93 2.77
C ASP A 272 2.53 19.55 2.61
N LEU A 273 2.82 18.25 2.53
CA LEU A 273 4.19 17.75 2.30
C LEU A 273 4.75 18.19 0.94
N LEU A 274 3.95 18.10 -0.12
CA LEU A 274 4.38 18.47 -1.47
C LEU A 274 4.52 19.99 -1.65
N ASP A 275 3.67 20.78 -1.00
CA ASP A 275 3.78 22.26 -1.02
C ASP A 275 5.00 22.73 -0.24
N GLY A 276 5.26 22.17 0.95
CA GLY A 276 6.51 22.43 1.67
C GLY A 276 7.76 22.03 0.86
N LEU A 277 7.67 20.98 0.04
CA LEU A 277 8.75 20.63 -0.90
C LEU A 277 8.90 21.64 -2.03
N LEU A 278 7.80 22.23 -2.53
CA LEU A 278 7.86 23.24 -3.60
C LEU A 278 8.54 24.53 -3.16
N GLU A 279 8.44 24.90 -1.87
CA GLU A 279 9.14 26.05 -1.31
C GLU A 279 10.66 25.91 -1.44
N ILE A 280 11.18 24.68 -1.23
CA ILE A 280 12.62 24.39 -1.32
C ILE A 280 13.07 23.91 -2.71
N LYS A 281 12.16 23.33 -3.50
CA LYS A 281 12.41 22.83 -4.87
C LYS A 281 11.35 23.33 -5.87
N PRO A 282 11.38 24.62 -6.25
CA PRO A 282 10.43 25.16 -7.23
C PRO A 282 10.48 24.47 -8.60
N SER A 283 11.60 23.83 -8.95
CA SER A 283 11.76 23.06 -10.20
C SER A 283 10.79 21.87 -10.31
N PHE A 284 10.18 21.42 -9.20
CA PHE A 284 9.23 20.30 -9.20
C PHE A 284 7.80 20.71 -9.55
N THR A 285 7.53 22.00 -9.73
CA THR A 285 6.19 22.58 -10.00
C THR A 285 5.43 21.81 -11.07
N ASN A 286 6.07 21.49 -12.20
CA ASN A 286 5.43 20.82 -13.34
C ASN A 286 4.96 19.37 -13.05
N TYR A 287 5.31 18.81 -11.90
CA TYR A 287 4.98 17.43 -11.53
C TYR A 287 4.11 17.33 -10.28
N ILE A 288 4.34 18.20 -9.28
CA ILE A 288 3.70 18.07 -7.96
C ILE A 288 2.79 19.25 -7.60
N ALA A 289 2.79 20.35 -8.36
CA ALA A 289 1.86 21.45 -8.11
C ALA A 289 0.40 21.00 -8.34
N PRO A 290 -0.57 21.56 -7.60
CA PRO A 290 -1.99 21.18 -7.72
C PRO A 290 -2.57 21.45 -9.12
N THR A 291 -1.99 22.40 -9.87
CA THR A 291 -2.41 22.78 -11.21
C THR A 291 -1.47 22.26 -12.32
N ALA A 292 -0.55 21.35 -11.99
CA ALA A 292 0.34 20.79 -12.99
C ALA A 292 -0.46 19.99 -14.03
N ASP A 293 -0.05 20.00 -15.30
CA ASP A 293 -0.74 19.30 -16.40
C ASP A 293 -0.89 17.79 -16.17
N ILE A 294 -0.03 17.22 -15.32
CA ILE A 294 -0.08 15.81 -14.93
C ILE A 294 -1.22 15.49 -13.96
N VAL A 295 -1.86 16.49 -13.34
CA VAL A 295 -3.00 16.33 -12.44
C VAL A 295 -4.26 16.14 -13.27
N HIS A 296 -4.83 14.93 -13.25
CA HIS A 296 -5.96 14.59 -14.11
C HIS A 296 -7.27 15.27 -13.68
N SER A 297 -7.49 15.40 -12.36
CA SER A 297 -8.75 15.89 -11.79
C SER A 297 -8.47 17.05 -10.81
N PRO A 298 -7.96 18.20 -11.28
CA PRO A 298 -7.44 19.26 -10.41
C PRO A 298 -8.51 19.88 -9.51
N ASP A 299 -9.71 20.15 -10.03
CA ASP A 299 -10.84 20.65 -9.21
C ASP A 299 -11.29 19.63 -8.16
N PHE A 300 -11.19 18.33 -8.48
CA PHE A 300 -11.50 17.28 -7.52
C PHE A 300 -10.45 17.22 -6.40
N GLU A 301 -9.17 17.07 -6.75
CA GLU A 301 -8.08 17.01 -5.76
C GLU A 301 -8.05 18.27 -4.88
N SER A 302 -8.17 19.46 -5.48
CA SER A 302 -8.25 20.75 -4.76
C SER A 302 -9.46 20.82 -3.83
N GLY A 303 -10.64 20.42 -4.33
CA GLY A 303 -11.85 20.37 -3.51
C GLY A 303 -11.71 19.45 -2.30
N VAL A 304 -11.14 18.25 -2.49
CA VAL A 304 -10.91 17.30 -1.39
C VAL A 304 -9.98 17.91 -0.32
N VAL A 305 -8.85 18.50 -0.74
CA VAL A 305 -7.91 19.15 0.17
C VAL A 305 -8.59 20.25 0.99
N LYS A 306 -9.38 21.11 0.34
CA LYS A 306 -10.11 22.20 1.02
C LYS A 306 -11.09 21.68 2.06
N VAL A 307 -11.88 20.65 1.73
CA VAL A 307 -12.83 20.07 2.68
C VAL A 307 -12.11 19.44 3.86
N LEU A 308 -11.06 18.66 3.62
CA LEU A 308 -10.25 18.06 4.69
C LEU A 308 -9.59 19.12 5.59
N GLY A 309 -9.26 20.29 5.04
CA GLY A 309 -8.71 21.43 5.77
C GLY A 309 -9.75 22.30 6.49
N GLY A 310 -11.05 21.98 6.39
CA GLY A 310 -12.12 22.80 7.00
C GLY A 310 -12.49 24.06 6.22
N HIS A 311 -12.06 24.16 4.97
CA HIS A 311 -12.31 25.30 4.07
C HIS A 311 -13.46 25.04 3.09
N GLU A 312 -14.55 24.40 3.56
CA GLU A 312 -15.72 24.06 2.72
C GLU A 312 -16.42 25.29 2.12
N SER A 313 -16.36 26.44 2.81
CA SER A 313 -16.91 27.71 2.35
C SER A 313 -16.24 28.21 1.06
N ASP A 314 -14.97 27.85 0.87
CA ASP A 314 -14.08 28.39 -0.16
C ASP A 314 -14.08 27.52 -1.43
N LEU A 315 -14.97 26.53 -1.48
CA LEU A 315 -15.16 25.67 -2.64
C LEU A 315 -15.76 26.46 -3.81
N SER A 316 -15.05 26.45 -4.93
CA SER A 316 -15.48 26.98 -6.21
C SER A 316 -16.68 26.20 -6.76
N ARG A 317 -17.33 26.73 -7.79
CA ARG A 317 -18.43 26.02 -8.47
C ARG A 317 -17.95 24.71 -9.10
N ALA A 318 -16.75 24.68 -9.67
CA ALA A 318 -16.19 23.49 -10.29
C ALA A 318 -15.83 22.42 -9.24
N GLU A 319 -15.24 22.83 -8.13
CA GLU A 319 -14.91 21.94 -7.00
C GLU A 319 -16.19 21.33 -6.39
N LYS A 320 -17.26 22.13 -6.23
CA LYS A 320 -18.57 21.64 -5.76
C LYS A 320 -19.18 20.61 -6.70
N GLU A 321 -19.06 20.81 -8.02
CA GLU A 321 -19.57 19.83 -8.99
C GLU A 321 -18.74 18.54 -8.97
N ALA A 322 -17.42 18.65 -8.88
CA ALA A 322 -16.52 17.49 -8.78
C ALA A 322 -16.76 16.66 -7.50
N LEU A 323 -17.09 17.31 -6.38
CA LEU A 323 -17.38 16.65 -5.11
C LEU A 323 -18.85 16.21 -4.96
N ARG A 324 -19.71 16.48 -5.93
CA ARG A 324 -21.15 16.16 -5.86
C ARG A 324 -21.43 14.69 -5.49
N PRO A 325 -20.70 13.67 -6.00
CA PRO A 325 -20.92 12.27 -5.61
C PRO A 325 -20.70 11.98 -4.11
N PHE A 326 -19.87 12.80 -3.45
CA PHE A 326 -19.46 12.67 -2.05
C PHE A 326 -20.39 13.41 -1.08
N ARG A 327 -21.34 14.20 -1.58
CA ARG A 327 -22.27 14.95 -0.74
C ARG A 327 -23.20 13.99 0.01
N GLN A 328 -23.36 14.21 1.32
CA GLN A 328 -24.35 13.49 2.10
C GLN A 328 -25.75 13.83 1.56
N MET A 329 -26.50 12.80 1.14
CA MET A 329 -27.94 12.96 1.06
C MET A 329 -28.42 13.13 2.49
N THR A 330 -28.75 14.35 2.87
CA THR A 330 -29.55 14.59 4.06
C THR A 330 -30.90 13.95 3.81
N SER A 331 -31.04 12.66 4.13
CA SER A 331 -32.33 12.15 4.52
C SER A 331 -32.69 12.96 5.76
N ARG A 332 -33.54 13.96 5.60
CA ARG A 332 -34.34 14.48 6.70
C ARG A 332 -35.27 13.34 7.13
N SER A 333 -34.73 12.28 7.73
CA SER A 333 -35.49 11.52 8.69
C SER A 333 -35.70 12.50 9.84
N ARG A 334 -36.83 13.21 9.78
CA ARG A 334 -37.47 13.72 10.99
C ARG A 334 -37.69 12.50 11.87
N SER A 335 -36.73 12.16 12.71
CA SER A 335 -37.06 11.55 13.98
C SER A 335 -38.13 12.46 14.60
N PRO A 336 -39.23 11.93 15.13
CA PRO A 336 -40.26 12.76 15.74
C PRO A 336 -39.55 13.69 16.73
N GLU A 337 -39.75 15.00 16.57
CA GLU A 337 -39.25 15.99 17.50
C GLU A 337 -39.77 15.59 18.89
N GLU A 338 -38.94 14.92 19.68
CA GLU A 338 -39.22 14.74 21.10
C GLU A 338 -39.20 16.12 21.72
N ASP A 339 -40.37 16.50 22.21
CA ASP A 339 -40.67 17.75 22.88
C ASP A 339 -39.48 18.19 23.77
N PRO A 340 -38.83 19.34 23.50
CA PRO A 340 -37.64 19.79 24.20
C PRO A 340 -37.86 20.00 25.72
N THR A 341 -39.11 19.94 26.17
CA THR A 341 -39.48 19.93 27.59
C THR A 341 -39.20 18.60 28.31
N LYS A 342 -39.00 17.49 27.59
CA LYS A 342 -38.73 16.16 28.17
C LYS A 342 -37.25 15.79 28.32
N LEU A 343 -36.32 16.58 27.77
CA LEU A 343 -34.88 16.33 27.88
C LEU A 343 -34.30 17.04 29.12
N GLY A 344 -33.54 16.29 29.94
CA GLY A 344 -32.80 16.85 31.07
C GLY A 344 -31.77 17.89 30.64
N PHE A 345 -31.39 18.79 31.54
CA PHE A 345 -30.43 19.87 31.25
C PHE A 345 -29.07 19.34 30.75
N ALA A 346 -28.60 18.22 31.33
CA ALA A 346 -27.38 17.55 30.90
C ALA A 346 -27.48 17.00 29.46
N ASP A 347 -28.62 16.38 29.11
CA ASP A 347 -28.84 15.86 27.76
C ASP A 347 -28.91 16.98 26.71
N ARG A 348 -29.48 18.13 27.05
CA ARG A 348 -29.48 19.31 26.16
C ARG A 348 -28.05 19.82 25.88
N ILE A 349 -27.18 19.80 26.90
CA ILE A 349 -25.77 20.18 26.75
C ILE A 349 -25.01 19.16 25.91
N LEU A 350 -25.21 17.86 26.16
CA LEU A 350 -24.57 16.79 25.38
C LEU A 350 -25.06 16.76 23.92
N LYS A 351 -26.35 17.04 23.67
CA LYS A 351 -26.93 17.14 22.32
C LYS A 351 -26.40 18.37 21.57
N ARG A 352 -26.23 19.52 22.26
CA ARG A 352 -25.55 20.70 21.69
C ARG A 352 -24.10 20.40 21.30
N ARG A 353 -23.37 19.64 22.12
CA ARG A 353 -22.00 19.19 21.81
C ARG A 353 -21.95 18.26 20.59
N LYS A 354 -22.89 17.32 20.47
CA LYS A 354 -23.00 16.40 19.31
C LYS A 354 -23.34 17.11 18.00
N VAL A 355 -24.10 18.21 18.06
CA VAL A 355 -24.47 19.03 16.89
C VAL A 355 -23.34 20.01 16.51
N GLN A 356 -22.46 20.38 17.44
CA GLN A 356 -21.31 21.26 17.21
C GLN A 356 -20.05 20.58 16.67
N ALA A 357 -19.98 19.25 16.65
CA ALA A 357 -19.03 18.55 15.79
C ALA A 357 -19.57 18.68 14.36
N GLU A 358 -19.16 19.71 13.64
CA GLU A 358 -19.54 19.92 12.23
C GLU A 358 -19.22 18.65 11.45
N THR A 359 -20.26 17.86 11.17
CA THR A 359 -20.15 16.74 10.26
C THR A 359 -20.10 17.37 8.87
N SER A 360 -18.94 17.25 8.21
CA SER A 360 -18.72 17.74 6.85
C SER A 360 -19.91 17.39 5.96
N ALA A 361 -20.28 18.30 5.06
CA ALA A 361 -21.32 18.01 4.07
C ALA A 361 -20.91 16.89 3.09
N TYR A 362 -19.63 16.50 3.10
CA TYR A 362 -19.03 15.46 2.27
C TYR A 362 -18.58 14.27 3.12
N VAL A 363 -18.66 13.06 2.56
CA VAL A 363 -18.21 11.80 3.18
C VAL A 363 -17.13 11.13 2.35
N MET A 364 -16.41 10.16 2.94
CA MET A 364 -15.39 9.33 2.28
C MET A 364 -14.15 10.05 1.76
N LEU A 365 -14.03 11.37 1.95
CA LEU A 365 -12.87 12.13 1.50
C LEU A 365 -11.58 11.71 2.24
N SER A 366 -11.70 11.33 3.51
CA SER A 366 -10.63 10.77 4.32
C SER A 366 -10.14 9.40 3.80
N ALA A 367 -11.00 8.68 3.08
CA ALA A 367 -10.72 7.35 2.54
C ALA A 367 -10.09 7.36 1.15
N ILE A 368 -9.82 8.54 0.58
CA ILE A 368 -9.11 8.68 -0.70
C ILE A 368 -7.60 8.66 -0.42
N PRO A 369 -6.89 7.56 -0.72
CA PRO A 369 -5.45 7.53 -0.49
C PRO A 369 -4.73 8.47 -1.47
N PRO A 370 -3.69 9.19 -1.00
CA PRO A 370 -2.87 10.05 -1.87
C PRO A 370 -1.88 9.26 -2.74
N THR A 371 -1.71 7.95 -2.48
CA THR A 371 -0.75 7.10 -3.19
C THR A 371 -1.33 5.72 -3.47
N SER A 372 -0.85 5.08 -4.55
CA SER A 372 -1.11 3.67 -4.86
C SER A 372 -0.06 2.72 -4.26
N ASN A 373 0.70 3.16 -3.24
CA ASN A 373 1.84 2.40 -2.68
C ASN A 373 1.44 1.02 -2.11
N LYS A 374 0.21 0.85 -1.63
CA LYS A 374 -0.33 -0.46 -1.20
C LYS A 374 -0.38 -1.46 -2.37
N VAL A 375 -0.65 -0.99 -3.59
CA VAL A 375 -0.62 -1.83 -4.79
C VAL A 375 0.80 -2.26 -5.13
N GLU A 376 1.77 -1.35 -5.09
CA GLU A 376 3.18 -1.71 -5.31
C GLU A 376 3.70 -2.74 -4.29
N ARG A 377 3.26 -2.62 -3.02
CA ARG A 377 3.57 -3.60 -1.97
C ARG A 377 2.97 -4.97 -2.28
N LEU A 378 1.74 -5.01 -2.79
CA LEU A 378 1.12 -6.25 -3.24
C LEU A 378 1.92 -6.90 -4.37
N PHE A 379 2.37 -6.14 -5.37
CA PHE A 379 3.24 -6.70 -6.43
C PHE A 379 4.57 -7.21 -5.89
N SER A 380 5.16 -6.52 -4.93
CA SER A 380 6.36 -7.01 -4.26
C SER A 380 6.10 -8.33 -3.52
N MET A 381 4.93 -8.47 -2.91
CA MET A 381 4.49 -9.69 -2.23
C MET A 381 4.23 -10.83 -3.22
N ALA A 382 3.56 -10.56 -4.33
CA ALA A 382 3.32 -11.50 -5.42
C ALA A 382 4.64 -12.06 -5.96
N ARG A 383 5.65 -11.22 -6.19
CA ARG A 383 7.00 -11.66 -6.60
C ARG A 383 7.68 -12.58 -5.59
N MET A 384 7.42 -12.40 -4.28
CA MET A 384 7.95 -13.31 -3.25
C MET A 384 7.21 -14.64 -3.23
N ILE A 385 5.92 -14.64 -3.55
CA ILE A 385 5.08 -15.84 -3.63
C ILE A 385 5.37 -16.64 -4.89
N MET A 386 5.56 -16.01 -6.04
CA MET A 386 5.85 -16.65 -7.33
C MET A 386 7.30 -17.16 -7.48
N ARG A 387 7.99 -17.46 -6.37
CA ARG A 387 9.35 -18.02 -6.42
C ARG A 387 9.36 -19.45 -6.97
N TYR A 388 10.56 -19.97 -7.25
CA TYR A 388 10.79 -21.22 -7.98
C TYR A 388 10.01 -22.41 -7.42
N GLU A 389 9.87 -22.49 -6.10
CA GLU A 389 9.15 -23.54 -5.38
C GLU A 389 7.62 -23.52 -5.59
N ARG A 390 7.10 -22.44 -6.22
CA ARG A 390 5.69 -22.18 -6.50
C ARG A 390 5.42 -21.90 -8.00
N ASN A 391 6.37 -22.19 -8.89
CA ASN A 391 6.29 -21.93 -10.35
C ASN A 391 5.15 -22.64 -11.11
N ARG A 392 4.33 -23.47 -10.44
CA ARG A 392 3.16 -24.15 -11.02
C ARG A 392 1.84 -23.77 -10.36
N LEU A 393 1.80 -22.63 -9.65
CA LEU A 393 0.53 -22.10 -9.15
C LEU A 393 -0.33 -21.67 -10.33
N SER A 394 -1.60 -22.06 -10.32
CA SER A 394 -2.58 -21.47 -11.22
C SER A 394 -2.82 -20.00 -10.83
N PRO A 395 -3.25 -19.14 -11.77
CA PRO A 395 -3.64 -17.76 -11.44
C PRO A 395 -4.64 -17.67 -10.28
N LEU A 396 -5.62 -18.58 -10.24
CA LEU A 396 -6.61 -18.66 -9.15
C LEU A 396 -5.96 -18.96 -7.79
N MET A 397 -4.99 -19.88 -7.72
CA MET A 397 -4.29 -20.17 -6.47
C MET A 397 -3.44 -18.98 -6.02
N LEU A 398 -2.80 -18.28 -6.96
CA LEU A 398 -2.03 -17.07 -6.65
C LEU A 398 -2.95 -15.97 -6.10
N GLU A 399 -4.11 -15.78 -6.72
CA GLU A 399 -5.12 -14.82 -6.29
C GLU A 399 -5.61 -15.11 -4.86
N MET A 400 -6.02 -16.34 -4.56
CA MET A 400 -6.46 -16.73 -3.21
C MET A 400 -5.35 -16.52 -2.16
N LEU A 401 -4.11 -16.90 -2.48
CA LEU A 401 -2.97 -16.70 -1.59
C LEU A 401 -2.73 -15.23 -1.29
N LEU A 402 -2.80 -14.37 -2.31
CA LEU A 402 -2.62 -12.92 -2.14
C LEU A 402 -3.78 -12.30 -1.38
N PHE A 403 -5.02 -12.66 -1.74
CA PHE A 403 -6.24 -12.15 -1.14
C PHE A 403 -6.32 -12.47 0.36
N LEU A 404 -6.10 -13.73 0.75
CA LEU A 404 -6.10 -14.10 2.18
C LEU A 404 -4.93 -13.45 2.94
N LYS A 405 -3.80 -13.20 2.27
CA LYS A 405 -2.63 -12.60 2.90
C LYS A 405 -2.78 -11.11 3.17
N ILE A 406 -3.36 -10.37 2.23
CA ILE A 406 -3.61 -8.93 2.41
C ILE A 406 -4.79 -8.66 3.33
N ASN A 407 -5.76 -9.57 3.38
CA ASN A 407 -6.94 -9.49 4.23
C ASN A 407 -6.81 -10.40 5.46
N SER A 408 -5.60 -10.52 6.03
CA SER A 408 -5.34 -11.40 7.17
C SER A 408 -6.09 -11.03 8.45
N SER A 409 -6.56 -9.78 8.55
CA SER A 409 -7.43 -9.33 9.64
C SER A 409 -8.87 -9.85 9.53
N TYR A 410 -9.28 -10.35 8.38
CA TYR A 410 -10.65 -10.80 8.09
C TYR A 410 -10.87 -12.28 8.32
N TRP A 411 -9.83 -13.00 8.75
CA TRP A 411 -9.97 -14.40 9.08
C TRP A 411 -9.12 -14.79 10.27
N ASP A 412 -9.73 -15.61 11.10
CA ASP A 412 -9.14 -16.20 12.27
C ASP A 412 -9.60 -17.66 12.38
N VAL A 413 -9.31 -18.28 13.52
CA VAL A 413 -9.72 -19.65 13.78
C VAL A 413 -11.25 -19.83 13.76
N THR A 414 -12.02 -18.79 14.12
CA THR A 414 -13.50 -18.86 14.13
C THR A 414 -14.07 -18.81 12.71
N THR A 415 -13.46 -18.01 11.85
CA THR A 415 -13.80 -17.93 10.42
C THR A 415 -13.53 -19.28 9.73
N VAL A 416 -12.40 -19.91 10.05
CA VAL A 416 -12.04 -21.23 9.56
C VAL A 416 -12.99 -22.31 10.08
N ASP A 417 -13.41 -22.23 11.35
CA ASP A 417 -14.36 -23.18 11.93
C ASP A 417 -15.75 -23.09 11.29
N ALA A 418 -16.16 -21.90 10.83
CA ALA A 418 -17.44 -21.72 10.15
C ALA A 418 -17.52 -22.43 8.78
N VAL A 419 -16.38 -22.78 8.16
CA VAL A 419 -16.33 -23.28 6.77
C VAL A 419 -15.68 -24.66 6.58
N ILE A 420 -15.27 -25.33 7.66
CA ILE A 420 -14.54 -26.62 7.65
C ILE A 420 -15.23 -27.64 8.56
#